data_AF-A0A3B0JC18-F1
#
_entry.id   AF-A0A3B0JC18-F1
#
_cell.length_a   1.000
_cell.length_b   1.000
_cell.length_c   1.000
_cell.angle_alpha   90.00
_cell.angle_beta   90.00
_cell.angle_gamma   90.00
#
_symmetry.space_group_name_H-M   'P 1'
#
loop_
_entity.id
_entity.type
_entity.pdbx_description
1 polymer ?
#
loop_
_entity_poly.entity_id
_entity_poly.type
_entity_poly.pdbx_seq_one_letter_code
_entity_poly.pdbx_strand_id
1 'polypeptide(L)'
;MILTVSKQALLSAMIFQAKCDERYYLNGICFAPKKKLYSTDGHRAFLGEHESEDLKENVIVGIKGPKFVKFDKAKIDTELGMVTYLDCFGIRVGVATCEVINGKYPDISRIMPKENKPVSEIGFNASYLADIEKVAKIYNPKYKLIKIKPNGNDSVVIIKLNKNTSVIVMPTRI
;
A
#
# COMPACT_ATOMS: atom_id res chain seq x y z
N MET A 1 20.50 4.68 -4.37
CA MET A 1 19.61 3.77 -5.15
C MET A 1 18.36 4.53 -5.53
N ILE A 2 17.79 4.26 -6.71
CA ILE A 2 16.57 4.93 -7.19
C ILE A 2 15.43 3.91 -7.26
N LEU A 3 14.39 4.12 -6.46
CA LEU A 3 13.14 3.36 -6.53
C LEU A 3 12.15 4.07 -7.44
N THR A 4 11.41 3.33 -8.26
CA THR A 4 10.40 3.88 -9.18
C THR A 4 9.04 3.26 -8.88
N VAL A 5 8.00 4.10 -8.83
CA VAL A 5 6.62 3.66 -8.52
C VAL A 5 5.59 4.51 -9.25
N SER A 6 4.50 3.89 -9.70
CA SER A 6 3.40 4.59 -10.35
C SER A 6 2.59 5.40 -9.34
N LYS A 7 1.89 6.44 -9.83
CA LYS A 7 0.96 7.22 -9.01
C LYS A 7 -0.07 6.36 -8.29
N GLN A 8 -0.65 5.40 -9.00
CA GLN A 8 -1.71 4.57 -8.43
C GLN A 8 -1.19 3.75 -7.24
N ALA A 9 -0.04 3.09 -7.41
CA ALA A 9 0.55 2.26 -6.36
C ALA A 9 1.03 3.11 -5.17
N LEU A 10 1.71 4.24 -5.43
CA LEU A 10 2.23 5.09 -4.36
C LEU A 10 1.10 5.71 -3.51
N LEU A 11 0.10 6.32 -4.15
CA LEU A 11 -1.01 6.94 -3.42
C LEU A 11 -1.82 5.90 -2.63
N SER A 12 -1.97 4.68 -3.18
CA SER A 12 -2.65 3.60 -2.48
C SER A 12 -1.84 3.11 -1.27
N ALA A 13 -0.53 2.95 -1.41
CA ALA A 13 0.33 2.56 -0.29
C ALA A 13 0.33 3.61 0.84
N MET A 14 0.37 4.90 0.50
CA MET A 14 0.30 5.99 1.48
C MET A 14 -1.02 6.04 2.27
N ILE A 15 -2.10 5.42 1.77
CA ILE A 15 -3.38 5.33 2.50
C ILE A 15 -3.32 4.27 3.61
N PHE A 16 -2.54 3.20 3.39
CA PHE A 16 -2.51 2.01 4.25
C PHE A 16 -1.29 1.93 5.18
N GLN A 17 -0.38 2.90 5.13
CA GLN A 17 0.70 3.01 6.13
C GLN A 17 0.15 3.43 7.50
N ALA A 18 0.85 3.03 8.57
CA ALA A 18 0.56 3.53 9.90
C ALA A 18 0.89 5.02 10.03
N LYS A 19 0.35 5.65 11.07
CA LYS A 19 0.59 7.07 11.38
C LYS A 19 1.02 7.18 12.84
N CYS A 20 2.24 7.66 13.06
CA CYS A 20 2.81 7.83 14.40
C CYS A 20 2.77 6.54 15.25
N ASP A 21 2.95 5.38 14.60
CA ASP A 21 2.99 4.08 15.27
C ASP A 21 4.38 3.84 15.90
N GLU A 22 4.40 3.24 17.09
CA GLU A 22 5.62 2.86 17.80
C GLU A 22 6.47 1.85 17.01
N ARG A 23 5.80 0.99 16.22
CA ARG A 23 6.42 0.10 15.23
C ARG A 23 6.77 0.95 14.02
N TYR A 24 7.79 1.78 14.19
CA TYR A 24 8.13 2.88 13.28
C TYR A 24 8.33 2.44 11.82
N TYR A 25 8.70 1.18 11.57
CA TYR A 25 8.79 0.59 10.24
C TYR A 25 7.45 0.49 9.49
N LEU A 26 6.31 0.52 10.18
CA LEU A 26 4.96 0.57 9.59
C LEU A 26 4.55 1.98 9.14
N ASN A 27 5.25 3.03 9.59
CA ASN A 27 4.99 4.40 9.16
C ASN A 27 5.53 4.67 7.74
N GLY A 28 6.27 3.73 7.15
CA GLY A 28 6.80 3.80 5.79
C GLY A 28 6.14 2.81 4.83
N ILE A 29 6.57 2.88 3.56
CA ILE A 29 6.16 1.99 2.47
C ILE A 29 7.32 1.04 2.16
N CYS A 30 7.04 -0.26 2.12
CA CYS A 30 8.03 -1.29 1.84
C CYS A 30 8.09 -1.60 0.34
N PHE A 31 9.24 -1.35 -0.25
CA PHE A 31 9.64 -1.84 -1.56
C PHE A 31 10.39 -3.17 -1.37
N ALA A 32 9.82 -4.25 -1.87
CA ALA A 32 10.29 -5.61 -1.65
C ALA A 32 10.74 -6.28 -2.97
N PRO A 33 11.60 -7.31 -2.91
CA PRO A 33 12.01 -8.08 -4.08
C PRO A 33 10.82 -8.58 -4.92
N LYS A 34 11.08 -8.90 -6.21
CA LYS A 34 10.03 -9.31 -7.17
C LYS A 34 8.99 -8.22 -7.41
N LYS A 35 9.45 -6.96 -7.37
CA LYS A 35 8.64 -5.76 -7.64
C LYS A 35 7.45 -5.59 -6.71
N LYS A 36 7.49 -6.09 -5.47
CA LYS A 36 6.34 -6.04 -4.56
C LYS A 36 6.34 -4.77 -3.72
N LEU A 37 5.16 -4.16 -3.57
CA LEU A 37 4.97 -2.96 -2.77
C LEU A 37 3.97 -3.22 -1.64
N TYR A 38 4.35 -2.90 -0.41
CA TYR A 38 3.54 -3.15 0.78
C TYR A 38 3.42 -1.92 1.67
N SER A 39 2.24 -1.74 2.26
CA SER A 39 2.01 -0.79 3.36
C SER A 39 0.92 -1.38 4.27
N THR A 40 1.08 -1.29 5.59
CA THR A 40 0.11 -1.80 6.56
C THR A 40 0.16 -0.98 7.84
N ASP A 41 -0.97 -0.87 8.53
CA ASP A 41 -1.08 -0.35 9.90
C ASP A 41 -1.28 -1.48 10.93
N GLY A 42 -1.30 -2.73 10.48
CA GLY A 42 -1.56 -3.92 11.28
C GLY A 42 -3.02 -4.38 11.26
N HIS A 43 -3.96 -3.53 10.84
CA HIS A 43 -5.37 -3.90 10.67
C HIS A 43 -5.76 -4.06 9.20
N ARG A 44 -5.04 -3.42 8.31
CA ARG A 44 -5.30 -3.44 6.87
C ARG A 44 -4.00 -3.24 6.12
N ALA A 45 -3.93 -3.78 4.91
CA ALA A 45 -2.73 -3.68 4.10
C ALA A 45 -3.04 -3.43 2.62
N PHE A 46 -2.14 -2.73 1.94
CA PHE A 46 -2.08 -2.64 0.50
C PHE A 46 -0.96 -3.53 -0.03
N LEU A 47 -1.26 -4.31 -1.06
CA LEU A 47 -0.34 -5.17 -1.77
C LEU A 47 -0.40 -4.79 -3.25
N GLY A 48 0.68 -4.18 -3.74
CA GLY A 48 0.79 -3.75 -5.13
C GLY A 48 2.17 -4.07 -5.69
N GLU A 49 2.54 -3.34 -6.74
CA GLU A 49 3.82 -3.50 -7.40
C GLU A 49 4.51 -2.15 -7.63
N HIS A 50 5.84 -2.18 -7.66
CA HIS A 50 6.70 -1.06 -8.03
C HIS A 50 7.42 -1.33 -9.36
N GLU A 51 7.99 -0.28 -9.94
CA GLU A 51 8.67 -0.32 -11.23
C GLU A 51 10.20 -0.27 -11.13
N SER A 52 10.75 -0.18 -9.90
CA SER A 52 12.20 -0.26 -9.66
C SER A 52 12.83 -1.52 -10.26
N GLU A 53 14.15 -1.45 -10.46
CA GLU A 53 14.99 -2.63 -10.67
C GLU A 53 14.82 -3.63 -9.52
N ASP A 54 15.14 -4.91 -9.79
CA ASP A 54 14.88 -5.96 -8.81
C ASP A 54 15.75 -5.74 -7.57
N LEU A 55 15.07 -5.69 -6.43
CA LEU A 55 15.70 -5.43 -5.14
C LEU A 55 16.16 -6.75 -4.55
N LYS A 56 17.36 -6.76 -3.93
CA LYS A 56 17.86 -7.93 -3.19
C LYS A 56 17.19 -8.09 -1.84
N GLU A 57 16.79 -6.98 -1.23
CA GLU A 57 16.20 -6.92 0.10
C GLU A 57 15.11 -5.86 0.18
N ASN A 58 14.37 -5.86 1.29
CA ASN A 58 13.31 -4.89 1.53
C ASN A 58 13.90 -3.51 1.84
N VAL A 59 13.35 -2.48 1.22
CA VAL A 59 13.67 -1.08 1.48
C VAL A 59 12.40 -0.38 1.96
N ILE A 60 12.43 0.17 3.17
CA ILE A 60 11.28 0.86 3.75
C ILE A 60 11.51 2.36 3.62
N VAL A 61 10.58 3.07 3.00
CA VAL A 61 10.69 4.50 2.74
C VAL A 61 9.57 5.26 3.45
N GLY A 62 9.94 6.20 4.31
CA GLY A 62 9.04 7.21 4.86
C GLY A 62 9.07 8.46 4.00
N ILE A 63 7.95 8.81 3.36
CA ILE A 63 7.84 10.05 2.58
C ILE A 63 7.33 11.17 3.49
N LYS A 64 8.09 12.27 3.55
CA LYS A 64 7.83 13.45 4.36
C LYS A 64 7.49 14.65 3.48
N GLY A 65 6.69 15.56 4.02
CA GLY A 65 6.31 16.80 3.34
C GLY A 65 4.95 16.73 2.64
N PRO A 66 4.66 17.69 1.73
CA PRO A 66 3.33 17.84 1.16
C PRO A 66 2.97 16.66 0.25
N LYS A 67 1.72 16.18 0.38
CA LYS A 67 1.20 15.13 -0.49
C LYS A 67 0.99 15.68 -1.90
N PHE A 68 1.73 15.14 -2.86
CA PHE A 68 1.57 15.47 -4.26
C PHE A 68 0.62 14.46 -4.94
N VAL A 69 -0.35 14.92 -5.73
CA VAL A 69 -1.37 14.05 -6.37
C VAL A 69 -1.46 14.22 -7.89
N LYS A 70 -0.87 15.28 -8.45
CA LYS A 70 -0.88 15.60 -9.88
C LYS A 70 0.41 15.15 -10.57
N PHE A 71 0.66 13.85 -10.57
CA PHE A 71 1.83 13.22 -11.20
C PHE A 71 1.42 11.93 -11.91
N ASP A 72 2.35 11.27 -12.59
CA ASP A 72 2.18 9.95 -13.20
C ASP A 72 3.12 8.91 -12.56
N LYS A 73 4.40 9.28 -12.37
CA LYS A 73 5.42 8.44 -11.72
C LYS A 73 6.18 9.18 -10.64
N ALA A 74 6.66 8.46 -9.64
CA ALA A 74 7.57 8.97 -8.63
C ALA A 74 8.89 8.18 -8.67
N LYS A 75 10.00 8.92 -8.63
CA LYS A 75 11.35 8.38 -8.42
C LYS A 75 11.84 8.78 -7.03
N ILE A 76 12.27 7.82 -6.24
CA ILE A 76 12.73 8.01 -4.87
C ILE A 76 14.23 7.72 -4.86
N ASP A 77 15.02 8.76 -4.69
CA ASP A 77 16.45 8.65 -4.46
C ASP A 77 16.69 8.46 -2.96
N THR A 78 17.08 7.25 -2.58
CA THR A 78 17.29 6.86 -1.19
C THR A 78 18.57 7.43 -0.59
N GLU A 79 19.54 7.80 -1.43
CA GLU A 79 20.82 8.37 -0.98
C GLU A 79 20.68 9.88 -0.77
N LEU A 80 19.99 10.56 -1.67
CA LEU A 80 19.69 11.99 -1.54
C LEU A 80 18.52 12.30 -0.60
N GLY A 81 17.72 11.29 -0.23
CA GLY A 81 16.53 11.48 0.62
C GLY A 81 15.44 12.30 -0.08
N MET A 82 15.28 12.10 -1.40
CA MET A 82 14.38 12.90 -2.22
C MET A 82 13.41 12.05 -3.04
N VAL A 83 12.17 12.52 -3.12
CA VAL A 83 11.15 12.03 -4.06
C VAL A 83 10.97 13.07 -5.16
N THR A 84 11.14 12.64 -6.41
CA THR A 84 10.83 13.44 -7.60
C THR A 84 9.55 12.93 -8.23
N TYR A 85 8.55 13.79 -8.34
CA TYR A 85 7.28 13.49 -9.01
C TYR A 85 7.35 13.95 -10.46
N LEU A 86 7.01 13.06 -11.38
CA LEU A 86 7.06 13.25 -12.82
C LEU A 86 5.66 13.14 -13.42
N ASP A 87 5.35 13.96 -14.42
CA ASP A 87 4.13 13.80 -15.23
C ASP A 87 4.29 12.70 -16.31
N CYS A 88 3.29 12.57 -17.19
CA CYS A 88 3.29 11.58 -18.26
C CYS A 88 4.35 11.83 -19.35
N PHE A 89 4.96 13.01 -19.40
CA PHE A 89 6.07 13.36 -20.29
C PHE A 89 7.44 13.20 -19.61
N GLY A 90 7.47 12.78 -18.34
CA GLY A 90 8.70 12.68 -17.56
C GLY A 90 9.22 14.03 -17.05
N ILE A 91 8.41 15.08 -17.10
CA ILE A 91 8.77 16.40 -16.60
C ILE A 91 8.52 16.44 -15.09
N ARG A 92 9.48 17.01 -14.35
CA ARG A 92 9.36 17.20 -12.91
C ARG A 92 8.26 18.21 -12.60
N VAL A 93 7.25 17.74 -11.86
CA VAL A 93 6.10 18.55 -11.42
C VAL A 93 6.08 18.79 -9.91
N GLY A 94 6.91 18.07 -9.15
CA GLY A 94 7.03 18.27 -7.71
C GLY A 94 8.20 17.53 -7.10
N VAL A 95 8.53 17.90 -5.87
CA VAL A 95 9.54 17.22 -5.05
C VAL A 95 9.03 17.08 -3.61
N ALA A 96 9.48 16.03 -2.94
CA ALA A 96 9.31 15.84 -1.51
C ALA A 96 10.59 15.24 -0.91
N THR A 97 10.67 15.23 0.41
CA THR A 97 11.76 14.57 1.13
C THR A 97 11.34 13.16 1.52
N CYS A 98 12.29 12.24 1.63
CA CYS A 98 12.05 10.93 2.18
C CYS A 98 13.21 10.46 3.04
N GLU A 99 12.96 9.46 3.87
CA GLU A 99 13.98 8.77 4.64
C GLU A 99 13.86 7.26 4.46
N VAL A 100 14.99 6.57 4.50
CA VAL A 100 15.02 5.13 4.61
C VAL A 100 14.85 4.76 6.09
N ILE A 101 13.86 3.92 6.38
CA ILE A 101 13.55 3.48 7.73
C ILE A 101 14.20 2.12 7.96
N ASN A 102 15.10 2.04 8.94
CA ASN A 102 15.78 0.80 9.30
C ASN A 102 14.85 -0.12 10.09
N GLY A 103 14.30 -1.17 9.47
CA GLY A 103 13.48 -2.13 10.21
C GLY A 103 13.13 -3.36 9.39
N LYS A 104 12.62 -4.39 10.07
CA LYS A 104 12.14 -5.60 9.42
C LYS A 104 10.64 -5.49 9.14
N TYR A 105 10.29 -5.24 7.88
CA TYR A 105 8.89 -5.18 7.49
C TYR A 105 8.20 -6.54 7.68
N PRO A 106 6.94 -6.59 8.16
CA PRO A 106 6.23 -7.85 8.35
C PRO A 106 6.00 -8.57 7.03
N ASP A 107 6.10 -9.90 7.09
CA ASP A 107 5.78 -10.77 5.97
C ASP A 107 4.26 -10.93 5.83
N ILE A 108 3.67 -10.10 4.96
CA ILE A 108 2.23 -10.04 4.70
C ILE A 108 1.70 -11.37 4.11
N SER A 109 2.55 -12.21 3.53
CA SER A 109 2.10 -13.50 2.99
C SER A 109 1.62 -14.46 4.10
N ARG A 110 2.09 -14.28 5.33
CA ARG A 110 1.77 -15.15 6.47
C ARG A 110 0.32 -15.03 6.93
N ILE A 111 -0.33 -13.90 6.66
CA ILE A 111 -1.73 -13.68 7.02
C ILE A 111 -2.70 -14.17 5.95
N MET A 112 -2.22 -14.70 4.82
CA MET A 112 -3.10 -15.20 3.76
C MET A 112 -3.93 -16.39 4.28
N PRO A 113 -5.26 -16.36 4.13
CA PRO A 113 -6.10 -17.44 4.61
C PRO A 113 -5.83 -18.73 3.81
N LYS A 114 -5.68 -19.84 4.52
CA LYS A 114 -5.45 -21.17 3.92
C LYS A 114 -6.76 -21.92 3.61
N GLU A 115 -7.82 -21.59 4.34
CA GLU A 115 -9.14 -22.19 4.23
C GLU A 115 -10.17 -21.12 3.94
N ASN A 116 -11.34 -21.52 3.45
CA ASN A 116 -12.49 -20.65 3.26
C ASN A 116 -13.69 -21.20 4.03
N LYS A 117 -14.06 -20.55 5.14
CA LYS A 117 -15.18 -20.92 6.01
C LYS A 117 -16.39 -20.03 5.70
N PRO A 118 -17.58 -20.59 5.47
CA PRO A 118 -18.78 -19.79 5.29
C PRO A 118 -19.11 -19.06 6.59
N VAL A 119 -19.71 -17.88 6.46
CA VAL A 119 -20.17 -17.07 7.60
C VAL A 119 -21.42 -16.29 7.18
N SER A 120 -22.37 -16.14 8.09
CA SER A 120 -23.61 -15.37 7.86
C SER A 120 -23.36 -13.85 7.93
N GLU A 121 -22.45 -13.43 8.80
CA GLU A 121 -22.12 -12.02 9.02
C GLU A 121 -20.62 -11.84 9.30
N ILE A 122 -20.10 -10.66 8.99
CA ILE A 122 -18.72 -10.27 9.29
C ILE A 122 -18.68 -8.77 9.58
N GLY A 123 -18.02 -8.40 10.67
CA GLY A 123 -17.86 -7.00 11.07
C GLY A 123 -16.60 -6.38 10.49
N PHE A 124 -16.68 -5.13 10.05
CA PHE A 124 -15.51 -4.31 9.70
C PHE A 124 -15.61 -2.95 10.36
N ASN A 125 -14.47 -2.40 10.76
CA ASN A 125 -14.39 -0.97 11.04
C ASN A 125 -14.72 -0.17 9.77
N ALA A 126 -15.76 0.64 9.83
CA ALA A 126 -16.27 1.40 8.69
C ALA A 126 -15.21 2.34 8.06
N SER A 127 -14.31 2.90 8.88
CA SER A 127 -13.22 3.76 8.38
C SER A 127 -12.23 2.98 7.49
N TYR A 128 -12.06 1.67 7.75
CA TYR A 128 -11.21 0.82 6.91
C TYR A 128 -11.85 0.60 5.54
N LEU A 129 -13.16 0.40 5.50
CA LEU A 129 -13.91 0.30 4.24
C LEU A 129 -13.87 1.63 3.47
N ALA A 130 -13.92 2.78 4.17
CA ALA A 130 -13.82 4.09 3.53
C ALA A 130 -12.46 4.33 2.86
N ASP A 131 -11.37 3.86 3.45
CA ASP A 131 -10.05 3.96 2.81
C ASP A 131 -9.86 2.95 1.67
N ILE A 132 -10.53 1.78 1.74
CA ILE A 132 -10.64 0.87 0.61
C ILE A 132 -11.39 1.52 -0.56
N GLU A 133 -12.46 2.29 -0.31
CA GLU A 133 -13.16 3.06 -1.36
C GLU A 133 -12.21 4.03 -2.07
N LYS A 134 -11.37 4.74 -1.33
CA LYS A 134 -10.39 5.68 -1.92
C LYS A 134 -9.46 4.98 -2.90
N VAL A 135 -9.00 3.77 -2.56
CA VAL A 135 -8.18 2.97 -3.46
C VAL A 135 -8.99 2.37 -4.61
N ALA A 136 -10.23 1.92 -4.37
CA ALA A 136 -11.12 1.47 -5.43
C ALA A 136 -11.37 2.58 -6.48
N LYS A 137 -11.45 3.84 -6.06
CA LYS A 137 -11.54 5.00 -6.96
C LYS A 137 -10.28 5.21 -7.81
N ILE A 138 -9.10 4.87 -7.30
CA ILE A 138 -7.83 4.96 -8.04
C ILE A 138 -7.77 3.90 -9.16
N TYR A 139 -8.24 2.68 -8.90
CA TYR A 139 -8.15 1.54 -9.83
C TYR A 139 -9.39 1.34 -10.70
N ASN A 140 -10.55 1.79 -10.26
CA ASN A 140 -11.83 1.68 -10.96
C ASN A 140 -12.65 2.98 -10.78
N PRO A 141 -12.23 4.10 -11.40
CA PRO A 141 -12.82 5.42 -11.12
C PRO A 141 -14.31 5.53 -11.51
N LYS A 142 -14.76 4.73 -12.50
CA LYS A 142 -16.13 4.76 -13.00
C LYS A 142 -17.13 4.17 -12.00
N TYR A 143 -16.83 2.99 -11.45
CA TYR A 143 -17.78 2.25 -10.59
C TYR A 143 -17.35 2.17 -9.13
N LYS A 144 -16.04 2.31 -8.85
CA LYS A 144 -15.44 2.18 -7.51
C LYS A 144 -15.82 0.86 -6.82
N LEU A 145 -16.08 -0.16 -7.63
CA LEU A 145 -16.60 -1.44 -7.20
C LEU A 145 -15.49 -2.25 -6.51
N ILE A 146 -15.85 -2.86 -5.38
CA ILE A 146 -15.05 -3.88 -4.71
C ILE A 146 -15.87 -5.17 -4.59
N LYS A 147 -15.16 -6.31 -4.52
CA LYS A 147 -15.77 -7.60 -4.24
C LYS A 147 -15.21 -8.12 -2.93
N ILE A 148 -16.09 -8.27 -1.95
CA ILE A 148 -15.75 -8.80 -0.62
C ILE A 148 -16.20 -10.25 -0.57
N LYS A 149 -15.26 -11.16 -0.29
CA LYS A 149 -15.57 -12.55 0.04
C LYS A 149 -15.17 -12.79 1.50
N PRO A 150 -16.16 -12.88 2.41
CA PRO A 150 -15.90 -13.20 3.81
C PRO A 150 -15.27 -14.59 3.97
N ASN A 151 -14.56 -14.80 5.07
CA ASN A 151 -13.94 -16.08 5.40
C ASN A 151 -13.97 -16.31 6.92
N GLY A 152 -15.08 -16.83 7.43
CA GLY A 152 -15.33 -16.80 8.87
C GLY A 152 -15.46 -15.36 9.39
N ASN A 153 -15.55 -15.23 10.71
CA ASN A 153 -15.67 -13.97 11.43
C ASN A 153 -14.32 -13.35 11.83
N ASP A 154 -13.28 -14.18 11.96
CA ASP A 154 -11.95 -13.75 12.45
C ASP A 154 -10.85 -13.76 11.38
N SER A 155 -11.07 -14.40 10.23
CA SER A 155 -10.04 -14.43 9.18
C SER A 155 -10.00 -13.14 8.40
N VAL A 156 -8.80 -12.82 7.94
CA VAL A 156 -8.58 -11.67 7.09
C VAL A 156 -9.33 -11.79 5.76
N VAL A 157 -9.82 -10.66 5.26
CA VAL A 157 -10.48 -10.56 3.96
C VAL A 157 -9.56 -9.91 2.94
N ILE A 158 -9.45 -10.53 1.78
CA ILE A 158 -8.64 -10.06 0.65
C ILE A 158 -9.57 -9.55 -0.45
N ILE A 159 -9.37 -8.30 -0.86
CA ILE A 159 -10.12 -7.64 -1.92
C ILE A 159 -9.16 -7.42 -3.08
N LYS A 160 -9.39 -8.14 -4.19
CA LYS A 160 -8.60 -7.98 -5.41
C LYS A 160 -9.08 -6.76 -6.19
N LEU A 161 -8.16 -5.85 -6.50
CA LEU A 161 -8.43 -4.64 -7.29
C LEU A 161 -8.13 -4.85 -8.77
N ASN A 162 -7.08 -5.62 -9.07
CA ASN A 162 -6.74 -6.10 -10.40
C ASN A 162 -5.91 -7.41 -10.28
N LYS A 163 -5.22 -7.83 -11.34
CA LYS A 163 -4.41 -9.07 -11.35
C LYS A 163 -3.28 -9.07 -10.31
N ASN A 164 -2.63 -7.93 -10.09
CA ASN A 164 -1.40 -7.82 -9.30
C ASN A 164 -1.56 -6.98 -8.03
N THR A 165 -2.72 -6.33 -7.85
CA THR A 165 -3.00 -5.42 -6.74
C THR A 165 -4.18 -5.93 -5.91
N SER A 166 -3.99 -5.99 -4.60
CA SER A 166 -5.02 -6.35 -3.64
C SER A 166 -4.92 -5.47 -2.39
N VAL A 167 -6.04 -5.33 -1.68
CA VAL A 167 -6.06 -4.78 -0.33
C VAL A 167 -6.58 -5.83 0.63
N ILE A 168 -6.15 -5.72 1.88
CA ILE A 168 -6.44 -6.62 2.97
C ILE A 168 -7.10 -5.82 4.07
N VAL A 169 -8.12 -6.39 4.70
CA VAL A 169 -8.75 -5.81 5.90
C VAL A 169 -9.04 -6.91 6.91
N MET A 170 -8.67 -6.65 8.16
CA MET A 170 -9.01 -7.48 9.29
C MET A 170 -10.46 -7.23 9.70
N PRO A 171 -11.24 -8.28 9.96
CA PRO A 171 -12.54 -8.11 10.58
C PRO A 171 -12.41 -7.54 11.98
N THR A 172 -13.47 -6.89 12.44
CA THR A 172 -13.60 -6.43 13.83
C THR A 172 -14.49 -7.43 14.55
N ARG A 173 -14.07 -7.86 15.75
CA ARG A 173 -14.91 -8.70 16.60
C ARG A 173 -16.16 -7.91 16.99
N ILE A 174 -17.31 -8.52 16.73
CA ILE A 174 -18.63 -8.06 17.17
C ILE A 174 -18.78 -8.43 18.65
#